data_AF-A0A7K2F377-F1
#
_entry.id   AF-A0A7K2F377-F1
#
_cell.length_a   1.000
_cell.length_b   1.000
_cell.length_c   1.000
_cell.angle_alpha   90.00
_cell.angle_beta   90.00
_cell.angle_gamma   90.00
#
_symmetry.space_group_name_H-M   'P 1'
#
loop_
_entity.id
_entity.type
_entity.pdbx_description
1 polymer ?
#
loop_
_entity_poly.entity_id
_entity_poly.type
_entity_poly.pdbx_seq_one_letter_code
_entity_poly.pdbx_strand_id
1 'polypeptide(L)'
;MQTFLPYADFSRSALTLDPRRLGKQRVETIQVLRGLTVPGYGWRHHPAVRMWTGYEEALVRYGLDMCAAWTAEGRADTCAATLREDLAASLRRTAVRSSAELAAAAELPPWLGDDAFHESHRSALVRKDPAYYGPLFPGVPADLPYVWPASDRGGR
;
A
#
# COMPACT_ATOMS: atom_id res chain seq x y z
N MET A 1 -8.75 -6.61 2.78
CA MET A 1 -7.30 -6.50 2.60
C MET A 1 -7.03 -5.90 1.25
N GLN A 2 -6.76 -4.60 1.21
CA GLN A 2 -6.37 -3.91 -0.01
C GLN A 2 -5.52 -2.70 0.35
N THR A 3 -4.65 -2.28 -0.56
CA THR A 3 -3.91 -1.03 -0.40
C THR A 3 -4.72 0.15 -0.96
N PHE A 4 -4.55 1.35 -0.40
CA PHE A 4 -5.08 2.59 -0.98
C PHE A 4 -3.92 3.48 -1.46
N LEU A 5 -3.86 3.70 -2.78
CA LEU A 5 -2.82 4.46 -3.47
C LEU A 5 -3.48 5.48 -4.42
N PRO A 6 -4.14 6.53 -3.89
CA PRO A 6 -4.70 7.59 -4.73
C PRO A 6 -3.62 8.37 -5.49
N TYR A 7 -2.35 8.25 -5.10
CA TYR A 7 -1.19 8.88 -5.72
C TYR A 7 0.01 7.92 -5.77
N ALA A 8 0.94 8.17 -6.69
CA ALA A 8 2.20 7.43 -6.79
C ALA A 8 3.11 7.62 -5.56
N ASP A 9 3.02 8.81 -4.94
CA ASP A 9 3.72 9.10 -3.70
C ASP A 9 2.98 8.46 -2.50
N PHE A 10 3.68 7.58 -1.78
CA PHE A 10 3.15 6.85 -0.63
C PHE A 10 2.78 7.75 0.54
N SER A 11 3.58 8.78 0.81
CA SER A 11 3.34 9.73 1.90
C SER A 11 2.14 10.63 1.58
N ARG A 12 2.03 11.13 0.34
CA ARG A 12 0.85 11.85 -0.15
C ARG A 12 -0.40 10.97 -0.08
N SER A 13 -0.29 9.70 -0.46
CA SER A 13 -1.36 8.73 -0.30
C SER A 13 -1.79 8.61 1.16
N ALA A 14 -0.84 8.47 2.10
CA ALA A 14 -1.13 8.34 3.53
C ALA A 14 -1.86 9.57 4.08
N LEU A 15 -1.35 10.77 3.77
CA LEU A 15 -1.92 12.05 4.24
C LEU A 15 -3.30 12.35 3.67
N THR A 16 -3.70 11.68 2.58
CA THR A 16 -5.03 11.84 1.97
C THR A 16 -6.10 10.97 2.62
N LEU A 17 -5.70 9.92 3.35
CA LEU A 17 -6.66 8.99 3.92
C LEU A 17 -7.30 9.55 5.20
N ASP A 18 -8.62 9.38 5.32
CA ASP A 18 -9.28 9.61 6.60
C ASP A 18 -8.74 8.66 7.67
N PRO A 19 -8.86 9.02 8.97
CA PRO A 19 -8.28 8.25 10.07
C PRO A 19 -8.66 6.76 10.07
N ARG A 20 -9.88 6.41 9.66
CA ARG A 20 -10.35 5.03 9.64
C ARG A 20 -9.60 4.22 8.59
N ARG A 21 -9.45 4.73 7.36
CA ARG A 21 -8.71 4.01 6.31
C ARG A 21 -7.22 4.04 6.57
N LEU A 22 -6.64 5.15 7.03
CA LEU A 22 -5.23 5.22 7.42
C LEU A 22 -4.87 4.19 8.48
N GLY A 23 -5.68 4.11 9.55
CA GLY A 23 -5.50 3.11 10.60
C GLY A 23 -5.57 1.67 10.07
N LYS A 24 -6.48 1.41 9.11
CA LYS A 24 -6.63 0.11 8.49
C LYS A 24 -5.46 -0.26 7.58
N GLN A 25 -4.89 0.70 6.84
CA GLN A 25 -3.78 0.46 5.91
C GLN A 25 -2.53 -0.07 6.62
N ARG A 26 -2.25 0.38 7.85
CA ARG A 26 -1.14 -0.16 8.65
C ARG A 26 -1.26 -1.67 8.88
N VAL A 27 -2.46 -2.13 9.25
CA VAL A 27 -2.74 -3.55 9.51
C VAL A 27 -2.85 -4.35 8.22
N GLU A 28 -3.57 -3.85 7.21
CA GLU A 28 -3.74 -4.56 5.95
C GLU A 28 -2.41 -4.74 5.21
N THR A 29 -1.46 -3.81 5.35
CA THR A 29 -0.11 -3.96 4.75
C THR A 29 0.64 -5.16 5.33
N ILE A 30 0.57 -5.40 6.64
CA ILE A 30 1.16 -6.60 7.28
C ILE A 30 0.54 -7.86 6.68
N GLN A 31 -0.77 -7.86 6.50
CA GLN A 31 -1.46 -9.03 5.96
C GLN A 31 -1.11 -9.28 4.48
N VAL A 32 -0.93 -8.21 3.69
CA VAL A 32 -0.44 -8.34 2.30
C VAL A 32 0.99 -8.89 2.29
N LEU A 33 1.88 -8.38 3.14
CA LEU A 33 3.25 -8.88 3.25
C LEU A 33 3.27 -10.36 3.60
N ARG A 34 2.49 -10.79 4.59
CA ARG A 34 2.36 -12.21 4.95
C ARG A 34 1.75 -13.06 3.85
N GLY A 35 0.83 -12.49 3.06
CA GLY A 35 0.31 -13.13 1.86
C GLY A 35 1.38 -13.39 0.79
N LEU A 36 2.43 -12.57 0.76
CA LEU A 36 3.58 -12.77 -0.14
C LEU A 36 4.63 -13.72 0.44
N THR A 37 4.85 -13.69 1.76
CA THR A 37 6.04 -14.29 2.37
C THR A 37 5.79 -15.54 3.22
N VAL A 38 4.56 -15.76 3.70
CA VAL A 38 4.23 -16.88 4.58
C VAL A 38 3.54 -18.01 3.79
N PRO A 39 4.14 -19.21 3.70
CA PRO A 39 3.51 -20.35 3.04
C PRO A 39 2.15 -20.68 3.64
N GLY A 40 1.15 -20.92 2.79
CA GLY A 40 -0.20 -21.29 3.21
C GLY A 40 -1.06 -20.13 3.74
N TYR A 41 -0.59 -18.88 3.71
CA TYR A 41 -1.41 -17.74 4.14
C TYR A 41 -2.63 -17.56 3.23
N GLY A 42 -3.83 -17.47 3.82
CA GLY A 42 -5.10 -17.61 3.09
C GLY A 42 -5.36 -16.57 1.98
N TRP A 43 -4.69 -15.42 2.02
CA TRP A 43 -4.91 -14.31 1.07
C TRP A 43 -3.88 -14.25 -0.07
N ARG A 44 -2.95 -15.22 -0.15
CA ARG A 44 -1.84 -15.20 -1.13
C ARG A 44 -2.25 -15.14 -2.60
N HIS A 45 -3.47 -15.58 -2.93
CA HIS A 45 -3.98 -15.59 -4.31
C HIS A 45 -4.79 -14.33 -4.66
N HIS A 46 -5.01 -13.44 -3.69
CA HIS A 46 -5.80 -12.23 -3.92
C HIS A 46 -5.05 -11.26 -4.86
N PRO A 47 -5.71 -10.64 -5.86
CA PRO A 47 -5.05 -9.73 -6.80
C PRO A 47 -4.32 -8.56 -6.13
N ALA A 48 -4.95 -7.94 -5.11
CA ALA A 48 -4.32 -6.87 -4.32
C ALA A 48 -3.06 -7.31 -3.54
N VAL A 49 -2.84 -8.62 -3.38
CA VAL A 49 -1.59 -9.17 -2.84
C VAL A 49 -0.61 -9.43 -3.97
N ARG A 50 -1.03 -10.11 -5.03
CA ARG A 50 -0.17 -10.52 -6.15
C ARG A 50 0.45 -9.35 -6.93
N MET A 51 -0.19 -8.18 -6.95
CA MET A 51 0.39 -7.00 -7.61
C MET A 51 1.71 -6.53 -6.97
N TRP A 52 1.97 -6.90 -5.71
CA TRP A 52 3.18 -6.57 -4.94
C TRP A 52 4.24 -7.67 -4.97
N THR A 53 4.03 -8.78 -5.68
CA THR A 53 4.99 -9.87 -5.76
C THR A 53 6.35 -9.38 -6.25
N GLY A 54 7.43 -9.68 -5.52
CA GLY A 54 8.79 -9.22 -5.84
C GLY A 54 9.06 -7.75 -5.47
N TYR A 55 8.10 -7.07 -4.85
CA TYR A 55 8.17 -5.68 -4.39
C TYR A 55 7.86 -5.57 -2.89
N GLU A 56 8.20 -6.59 -2.11
CA GLU A 56 7.87 -6.69 -0.68
C GLU A 56 8.48 -5.52 0.13
N GLU A 57 9.69 -5.06 -0.22
CA GLU A 57 10.29 -3.89 0.44
C GLU A 57 9.53 -2.59 0.11
N ALA A 58 9.07 -2.42 -1.12
CA ALA A 58 8.28 -1.26 -1.52
C ALA A 58 6.91 -1.25 -0.80
N LEU A 59 6.29 -2.43 -0.64
CA LEU A 59 5.09 -2.59 0.17
C LEU A 59 5.34 -2.21 1.65
N VAL A 60 6.48 -2.62 2.21
CA VAL A 60 6.84 -2.23 3.58
C VAL A 60 7.11 -0.73 3.67
N ARG A 61 7.78 -0.12 2.68
CA ARG A 61 7.95 1.34 2.61
C ARG A 61 6.61 2.06 2.60
N TYR A 62 5.66 1.59 1.80
CA TYR A 62 4.28 2.07 1.82
C TYR A 62 3.66 1.99 3.23
N GLY A 63 3.74 0.82 3.87
CA GLY A 63 3.21 0.63 5.23
C GLY A 63 3.86 1.53 6.27
N LEU A 64 5.17 1.77 6.16
CA LEU A 64 5.89 2.67 7.05
C LEU A 64 5.48 4.14 6.85
N ASP A 65 5.12 4.57 5.64
CA ASP A 65 4.57 5.92 5.41
C ASP A 65 3.18 6.06 6.05
N MET A 66 2.35 5.01 5.99
CA MET A 66 1.06 4.97 6.69
C MET A 66 1.25 5.06 8.21
N CYS A 67 2.25 4.37 8.75
CA CYS A 67 2.59 4.43 10.17
C CYS A 67 3.10 5.82 10.56
N ALA A 68 3.97 6.43 9.75
CA ALA A 68 4.49 7.77 10.02
C ALA A 68 3.37 8.83 10.05
N ALA A 69 2.47 8.82 9.07
CA ALA A 69 1.31 9.71 9.05
C ALA A 69 0.38 9.47 10.25
N TRP A 70 0.19 8.22 10.66
CA TRP A 70 -0.63 7.87 11.83
C TRP A 70 -0.03 8.40 13.14
N THR A 71 1.28 8.26 13.32
CA THR A 71 1.97 8.71 14.54
C THR A 71 2.16 10.22 14.60
N ALA A 72 2.24 10.90 13.46
CA ALA A 72 2.31 12.36 13.39
C ALA A 72 1.07 13.03 14.02
N GLU A 73 -0.06 12.33 14.02
CA GLU A 73 -1.32 12.72 14.67
C GLU A 73 -1.37 12.37 16.19
N GLY A 74 -0.23 11.99 16.79
CA GLY A 74 -0.12 11.66 18.21
C GLY A 74 -0.67 10.29 18.63
N ARG A 75 -0.95 9.40 17.67
CA ARG A 75 -1.52 8.07 17.94
C ARG A 75 -0.42 7.02 18.05
N ALA A 76 -0.57 6.07 18.97
CA ALA A 76 0.36 4.96 19.12
C ALA A 76 0.33 4.02 17.90
N ASP A 77 1.49 3.48 17.53
CA ASP A 77 1.67 2.49 16.47
C ASP A 77 2.50 1.30 16.94
N THR A 78 2.11 0.11 16.49
CA THR A 78 2.88 -1.14 16.64
C THR A 78 3.15 -1.80 15.29
N CYS A 79 2.51 -1.33 14.21
CA CYS A 79 2.57 -1.98 12.90
C CYS A 79 3.92 -1.78 12.23
N ALA A 80 4.59 -0.64 12.43
CA ALA A 80 5.89 -0.37 11.84
C ALA A 80 6.96 -1.38 12.29
N ALA A 81 6.95 -1.79 13.57
CA ALA A 81 7.86 -2.80 14.08
C ALA A 81 7.59 -4.17 13.45
N THR A 82 6.33 -4.61 13.44
CA THR A 82 5.93 -5.88 12.81
C THR A 82 6.28 -5.94 11.33
N LEU A 83 6.09 -4.86 10.57
CA LEU A 83 6.45 -4.80 9.15
C LEU A 83 7.95 -5.02 8.93
N ARG A 84 8.80 -4.43 9.77
CA ARG A 84 10.26 -4.59 9.69
C ARG A 84 10.69 -5.99 10.10
N GLU A 85 10.09 -6.55 11.13
CA GLU A 85 10.36 -7.92 11.60
C GLU A 85 9.98 -8.96 10.54
N ASP A 86 8.77 -8.86 9.97
CA ASP A 86 8.30 -9.77 8.92
C ASP A 86 9.17 -9.66 7.64
N LEU A 87 9.61 -8.44 7.29
CA LEU A 87 10.54 -8.24 6.17
C LEU A 87 11.92 -8.85 6.43
N ALA A 88 12.46 -8.65 7.63
CA ALA A 88 13.76 -9.20 8.02
C ALA A 88 13.72 -10.73 8.04
N ALA A 89 12.64 -11.33 8.54
CA ALA A 89 12.45 -12.78 8.55
C ALA A 89 12.34 -13.37 7.14
N SER A 90 11.71 -12.64 6.20
CA SER A 90 11.43 -13.15 4.85
C SER A 90 12.52 -12.86 3.82
N LEU A 91 13.10 -11.66 3.81
CA LEU A 91 14.09 -11.22 2.82
C LEU A 91 15.50 -11.07 3.38
N ARG A 92 15.70 -11.29 4.69
CA ARG A 92 16.97 -11.01 5.39
C ARG A 92 17.43 -9.56 5.21
N ARG A 93 16.47 -8.62 5.06
CA ARG A 93 16.70 -7.18 4.98
C ARG A 93 16.28 -6.51 6.27
N THR A 94 17.21 -5.80 6.90
CA THR A 94 16.96 -5.08 8.17
C THR A 94 16.67 -3.59 7.96
N ALA A 95 17.12 -3.03 6.83
CA ALA A 95 16.83 -1.65 6.43
C ALA A 95 15.78 -1.63 5.31
N VAL A 96 14.91 -0.62 5.37
CA VAL A 96 13.91 -0.32 4.33
C VAL A 96 14.29 1.00 3.71
N ARG A 97 14.60 0.98 2.42
CA ARG A 97 15.00 2.17 1.68
C ARG A 97 13.87 3.18 1.52
N SER A 98 14.23 4.43 1.28
CA SER A 98 13.29 5.47 0.87
C SER A 98 12.69 5.16 -0.50
N SER A 99 11.54 5.76 -0.80
CA SER A 99 10.91 5.63 -2.12
C SER A 99 11.82 6.12 -3.25
N ALA A 100 12.64 7.15 -2.99
CA ALA A 100 13.61 7.66 -3.97
C ALA A 100 14.73 6.65 -4.26
N GLU A 101 15.29 6.00 -3.25
CA GLU A 101 16.29 4.95 -3.42
C GLU A 101 15.72 3.72 -4.11
N LEU A 102 14.48 3.33 -3.78
CA LEU A 102 13.79 2.23 -4.47
C LEU A 102 13.53 2.57 -5.94
N ALA A 103 13.12 3.80 -6.24
CA ALA A 103 12.92 4.27 -7.61
C ALA A 103 14.23 4.22 -8.41
N ALA A 104 15.33 4.75 -7.84
CA ALA A 104 16.64 4.75 -8.46
C ALA A 104 17.17 3.34 -8.75
N ALA A 105 16.79 2.36 -7.92
CA ALA A 105 17.13 0.95 -8.09
C ALA A 105 16.13 0.16 -8.95
N ALA A 106 15.12 0.81 -9.55
CA ALA A 106 14.01 0.16 -10.26
C ALA A 106 13.29 -0.92 -9.42
N GLU A 107 13.20 -0.70 -8.11
CA GLU A 107 12.53 -1.57 -7.12
C GLU A 107 11.19 -1.01 -6.64
N LEU A 108 10.59 -0.11 -7.41
CA LEU A 108 9.17 0.21 -7.32
C LEU A 108 8.38 -0.55 -8.41
N PRO A 109 7.13 -0.95 -8.13
CA PRO A 109 6.29 -1.60 -9.14
C PRO A 109 6.05 -0.69 -10.35
N PRO A 110 6.05 -1.21 -11.60
CA PRO A 110 5.88 -0.40 -12.80
C PRO A 110 4.49 0.24 -12.92
N TRP A 111 3.49 -0.31 -12.22
CA TRP A 111 2.15 0.25 -12.15
C TRP A 111 2.06 1.45 -11.20
N LEU A 112 3.09 1.72 -10.39
CA LEU A 112 3.11 2.90 -9.53
C LEU A 112 3.42 4.14 -10.39
N GLY A 113 2.42 5.01 -10.54
CA GLY A 113 2.42 6.10 -11.52
C GLY A 113 1.42 5.89 -12.66
N ASP A 114 0.79 4.71 -12.77
CA ASP A 114 -0.27 4.48 -13.75
C ASP A 114 -1.57 5.20 -13.36
N ASP A 115 -2.07 6.04 -14.27
CA ASP A 115 -3.21 6.90 -13.97
C ASP A 115 -4.50 6.10 -13.74
N ALA A 116 -4.74 5.04 -14.51
CA ALA A 116 -5.93 4.21 -14.37
C ALA A 116 -5.94 3.44 -13.05
N PHE A 117 -4.78 2.95 -12.61
CA PHE A 117 -4.58 2.38 -11.30
C PHE A 117 -4.94 3.40 -10.21
N HIS A 118 -4.30 4.57 -10.20
CA HIS A 118 -4.53 5.58 -9.18
C HIS A 118 -5.97 6.11 -9.18
N GLU A 119 -6.58 6.28 -10.35
CA GLU A 119 -7.98 6.69 -10.48
C GLU A 119 -8.95 5.66 -9.92
N SER A 120 -8.73 4.36 -10.17
CA SER A 120 -9.55 3.32 -9.58
C SER A 120 -9.49 3.31 -8.05
N HIS A 121 -8.33 3.63 -7.46
CA HIS A 121 -8.14 3.77 -6.02
C HIS A 121 -8.80 5.04 -5.47
N ARG A 122 -8.80 6.16 -6.22
CA ARG A 122 -9.57 7.38 -5.87
C ARG A 122 -11.07 7.11 -5.90
N SER A 123 -11.57 6.48 -6.98
CA SER A 123 -12.97 6.08 -7.13
C SER A 123 -13.45 5.19 -5.99
N ALA A 124 -12.62 4.22 -5.62
CA ALA A 124 -12.82 3.37 -4.45
C ALA A 124 -12.96 4.16 -3.14
N LEU A 125 -12.10 5.14 -2.90
CA LEU A 125 -12.18 6.00 -1.72
C LEU A 125 -13.46 6.84 -1.72
N VAL A 126 -13.80 7.48 -2.85
CA VAL A 126 -15.08 8.22 -3.03
C VAL A 126 -16.27 7.31 -2.69
N ARG A 127 -16.31 6.08 -3.18
CA ARG A 127 -17.37 5.10 -2.86
C ARG A 127 -17.44 4.76 -1.38
N LYS A 128 -16.30 4.73 -0.69
CA LYS A 128 -16.23 4.40 0.74
C LYS A 128 -16.69 5.57 1.60
N ASP A 129 -16.46 6.81 1.19
CA ASP A 129 -16.83 8.01 1.93
C ASP A 129 -16.99 9.24 1.00
N PRO A 130 -18.15 9.39 0.34
CA PRO A 130 -18.33 10.46 -0.64
C PRO A 130 -18.17 11.86 -0.05
N ALA A 131 -18.56 12.06 1.21
CA ALA A 131 -18.46 13.35 1.88
C ALA A 131 -17.01 13.75 2.16
N TYR A 132 -16.16 12.79 2.54
CA TYR A 132 -14.75 13.06 2.79
C TYR A 132 -13.94 13.17 1.49
N TYR A 133 -14.11 12.22 0.56
CA TYR A 133 -13.24 12.11 -0.62
C TYR A 133 -13.77 12.86 -1.86
N GLY A 134 -15.07 13.16 -1.95
CA GLY A 134 -15.65 13.91 -3.07
C GLY A 134 -14.96 15.26 -3.29
N PRO A 135 -14.77 16.09 -2.25
CA PRO A 135 -14.03 17.34 -2.36
C PRO A 135 -12.54 17.17 -2.71
N LEU A 136 -11.93 16.03 -2.33
CA LEU A 136 -10.52 15.75 -2.59
C LEU A 136 -10.27 15.23 -4.02
N PHE A 137 -11.26 14.58 -4.63
CA PHE A 137 -11.18 13.97 -5.95
C PHE A 137 -12.34 14.44 -6.85
N PRO A 138 -12.43 15.74 -7.15
CA PRO A 138 -13.53 16.27 -7.95
C PRO A 138 -13.58 15.60 -9.33
N GLY A 139 -14.78 15.16 -9.73
CA GLY A 139 -15.02 14.53 -11.03
C GLY A 139 -14.69 13.04 -11.11
N VAL A 140 -14.09 12.44 -10.08
CA VAL A 140 -13.82 10.99 -10.06
C VAL A 140 -15.13 10.23 -9.75
N PRO A 141 -15.62 9.36 -10.67
CA PRO A 141 -16.86 8.63 -10.44
C PRO A 141 -16.67 7.57 -9.34
N ALA A 142 -17.72 7.29 -8.56
CA ALA A 142 -17.64 6.42 -7.38
C ALA A 142 -17.81 4.92 -7.70
N ASP A 143 -17.90 4.53 -8.96
CA ASP A 143 -18.29 3.20 -9.41
C ASP A 143 -17.24 2.48 -10.27
N LEU A 144 -16.09 3.09 -10.58
CA LEU A 144 -15.04 2.44 -11.38
C LEU A 144 -14.62 1.10 -10.77
N PRO A 145 -14.35 0.07 -11.60
CA PRO A 145 -13.79 -1.18 -11.11
C PRO A 145 -12.38 -0.96 -10.55
N TYR A 146 -12.01 -1.70 -9.49
CA TYR A 146 -10.62 -1.69 -9.03
C TYR A 146 -9.70 -2.25 -10.11
N VAL A 147 -8.58 -1.57 -10.31
CA VAL A 147 -7.48 -2.08 -11.12
C VAL A 147 -6.48 -2.77 -10.18
N TRP A 148 -6.24 -4.06 -10.41
CA TRP A 148 -5.20 -4.84 -9.73
C TRP A 148 -4.23 -5.39 -10.77
N PRO A 149 -3.12 -4.67 -11.05
CA PRO A 149 -2.15 -5.09 -12.04
C PRO A 149 -1.47 -6.41 -11.66
N ALA A 150 -1.03 -7.17 -12.64
CA ALA A 150 -0.08 -8.24 -12.37
C ALA A 150 1.29 -7.64 -12.03
N SER A 151 2.03 -8.28 -11.13
CA SER A 151 3.46 -8.00 -11.00
C SER A 151 4.19 -8.52 -12.23
N ASP A 152 5.17 -7.76 -12.70
CA ASP A 152 6.15 -8.16 -13.72
C ASP A 152 7.28 -9.03 -13.14
N ARG A 153 7.31 -9.23 -11.82
CA ARG A 153 8.27 -10.09 -11.13
C ARG A 153 7.66 -11.43 -10.76
N GLY A 154 8.49 -12.47 -10.85
CA GLY A 154 8.15 -13.80 -10.31
C GLY A 154 8.09 -13.79 -8.78
N GLY A 155 7.19 -14.60 -8.22
CA GLY A 155 7.22 -14.91 -6.79
C GLY A 155 8.45 -15.72 -6.43
N ARG A 156 8.90 -15.60 -5.19
CA ARG A 156 9.95 -16.46 -4.63
C ARG A 156 9.41 -17.83 -4.24
#